data_AF-A0A5A7SED3-F1
#
_entry.id   AF-A0A5A7SED3-F1
#
_cell.length_a   1.000
_cell.length_b   1.000
_cell.length_c   1.000
_cell.angle_alpha   90.00
_cell.angle_beta   90.00
_cell.angle_gamma   90.00
#
_symmetry.space_group_name_H-M   'P 1'
#
loop_
_entity.id
_entity.type
_entity.pdbx_description
1 polymer ?
#
loop_
_entity_poly.entity_id
_entity_poly.type
_entity_poly.pdbx_seq_one_letter_code
_entity_poly.pdbx_strand_id
1 'polypeptide(L)'
;MATVEAAIAIASIIVVVVLCLGAVVATSMHIRCVDAAREGARLAARGDDANAVPTAQHVGPNGAVVTIGTDGDFAVATVTARLPLLPLLDISARAVAAREPEAG
;
A
#
# COMPACT_ATOMS: atom_id res chain seq x y z
N MET A 1 -22.77 -40.50 -5.57
CA MET A 1 -22.48 -39.54 -6.66
C MET A 1 -22.87 -38.12 -6.25
N ALA A 2 -24.15 -37.86 -5.94
CA ALA A 2 -24.63 -36.52 -5.53
C ALA A 2 -23.92 -35.88 -4.31
N THR A 3 -23.52 -36.66 -3.30
CA THR A 3 -22.83 -36.11 -2.11
C THR A 3 -21.42 -35.62 -2.41
N VAL A 4 -20.71 -36.31 -3.32
CA VAL A 4 -19.35 -35.91 -3.75
C VAL A 4 -19.42 -34.65 -4.59
N GLU A 5 -20.39 -34.57 -5.52
CA GLU A 5 -20.61 -33.37 -6.34
C GLU A 5 -20.96 -32.15 -5.48
N ALA A 6 -21.86 -32.31 -4.51
CA ALA A 6 -22.20 -31.25 -3.57
C ALA A 6 -20.99 -30.81 -2.73
N ALA A 7 -20.18 -31.75 -2.25
CA ALA A 7 -18.97 -31.43 -1.50
C ALA A 7 -17.95 -30.64 -2.33
N ILE A 8 -17.74 -31.04 -3.59
CA ILE A 8 -16.83 -30.34 -4.52
C ILE A 8 -17.37 -28.94 -4.84
N ALA A 9 -18.68 -28.79 -5.07
CA ALA A 9 -19.30 -27.50 -5.32
C ALA A 9 -19.16 -26.54 -4.12
N ILE A 10 -19.40 -27.03 -2.90
CA ILE A 10 -19.23 -26.22 -1.69
C ILE A 10 -17.75 -25.84 -1.50
N ALA A 11 -16.83 -26.80 -1.68
CA ALA A 11 -15.41 -26.54 -1.56
C ALA A 11 -14.93 -25.49 -2.57
N SER A 12 -15.37 -25.55 -3.82
CA SER A 12 -14.99 -24.56 -4.84
C SER A 12 -15.56 -23.17 -4.53
N ILE A 13 -16.80 -23.08 -4.05
CA ILE A 13 -17.40 -21.80 -3.62
C ILE A 13 -16.61 -21.20 -2.45
N ILE A 14 -16.23 -22.01 -1.46
CA ILE A 14 -15.42 -21.54 -0.32
C ILE A 14 -14.09 -20.97 -0.81
N VAL A 15 -13.40 -21.66 -1.72
CA VAL A 15 -12.14 -21.17 -2.31
C VAL A 15 -12.35 -19.83 -3.01
N VAL A 16 -13.40 -19.69 -3.83
CA VAL A 16 -13.71 -18.42 -4.52
C VAL A 16 -13.99 -17.30 -3.52
N VAL A 17 -14.77 -17.55 -2.48
CA VAL A 17 -15.06 -16.56 -1.44
C VAL A 17 -13.79 -16.11 -0.72
N VAL A 18 -12.91 -17.06 -0.34
CA VAL A 18 -11.62 -16.74 0.29
C VAL A 18 -10.74 -15.89 -0.63
N LEU A 19 -10.70 -16.20 -1.94
CA LEU A 19 -9.96 -15.40 -2.91
C LEU A 19 -10.54 -13.98 -3.06
N CYS A 20 -11.87 -13.85 -3.12
CA CYS A 20 -12.53 -12.54 -3.17
C CYS A 20 -12.22 -11.69 -1.93
N LEU A 21 -12.30 -12.29 -0.74
CA LEU A 21 -11.94 -11.60 0.51
C LEU A 21 -10.46 -11.20 0.53
N GLY A 22 -9.57 -12.09 0.08
CA GLY A 22 -8.15 -11.81 -0.07
C GLY A 22 -7.88 -10.63 -1.00
N ALA A 23 -8.57 -10.56 -2.14
CA ALA A 23 -8.48 -9.46 -3.10
C ALA A 23 -8.96 -8.12 -2.51
N VAL A 24 -10.06 -8.11 -1.75
CA VAL A 24 -10.56 -6.90 -1.08
C VAL A 24 -9.57 -6.41 -0.03
N VAL A 25 -9.00 -7.31 0.78
CA VAL A 25 -7.99 -6.95 1.78
C VAL A 25 -6.71 -6.42 1.12
N ALA A 26 -6.23 -7.08 0.07
CA ALA A 26 -5.07 -6.64 -0.70
C ALA A 26 -5.29 -5.23 -1.29
N THR A 27 -6.44 -5.01 -1.92
CA THR A 27 -6.79 -3.71 -2.51
C THR A 27 -6.88 -2.62 -1.44
N SER A 28 -7.49 -2.91 -0.29
CA SER A 28 -7.57 -1.96 0.82
C SER A 28 -6.19 -1.56 1.36
N MET A 29 -5.27 -2.53 1.46
CA MET A 29 -3.87 -2.25 1.85
C MET A 29 -3.15 -1.42 0.78
N HIS A 30 -3.36 -1.74 -0.50
CA HIS A 30 -2.76 -0.98 -1.59
C HIS A 30 -3.21 0.48 -1.59
N ILE A 31 -4.50 0.74 -1.40
CA ILE A 31 -5.05 2.11 -1.27
C ILE A 31 -4.38 2.84 -0.10
N ARG A 32 -4.26 2.21 1.07
CA ARG A 32 -3.56 2.81 2.22
C ARG A 32 -2.09 3.10 1.94
N CYS A 33 -1.39 2.22 1.20
CA CYS A 33 -0.01 2.49 0.78
C CYS A 33 0.06 3.68 -0.19
N VAL A 34 -0.89 3.80 -1.13
CA VAL A 34 -0.97 4.94 -2.07
C VAL A 34 -1.21 6.24 -1.30
N ASP A 35 -2.16 6.25 -0.37
CA ASP A 35 -2.48 7.42 0.45
C ASP A 35 -1.26 7.86 1.28
N ALA A 36 -0.60 6.90 1.95
CA ALA A 36 0.61 7.15 2.72
C ALA A 36 1.77 7.68 1.85
N ALA A 37 2.00 7.07 0.69
CA ALA A 37 3.01 7.55 -0.25
C ALA A 37 2.70 8.97 -0.72
N ARG A 38 1.43 9.26 -1.03
CA ARG A 38 1.02 10.59 -1.49
C ARG A 38 1.19 11.65 -0.40
N GLU A 39 0.90 11.32 0.86
CA GLU A 39 1.15 12.18 2.01
C GLU A 39 2.64 12.47 2.19
N GLY A 40 3.47 11.43 2.19
CA GLY A 40 4.93 11.55 2.32
C GLY A 40 5.56 12.34 1.18
N ALA A 41 5.15 12.09 -0.06
CA ALA A 41 5.64 12.84 -1.22
C ALA A 41 5.27 14.33 -1.14
N ARG A 42 4.05 14.66 -0.67
CA ARG A 42 3.62 16.06 -0.50
C ARG A 42 4.38 16.80 0.59
N LEU A 43 4.67 16.16 1.72
CA LEU A 43 5.46 16.76 2.78
C LEU A 43 6.91 16.97 2.35
N ALA A 44 7.52 15.97 1.72
CA ALA A 44 8.88 16.09 1.18
C ALA A 44 8.98 17.13 0.05
N ALA A 45 7.93 17.25 -0.79
CA ALA A 45 7.87 18.30 -1.81
C ALA A 45 7.88 19.73 -1.22
N ARG A 46 7.38 19.90 0.00
CA ARG A 46 7.40 21.15 0.77
C ARG A 46 8.71 21.37 1.55
N GLY A 47 9.64 20.42 1.49
CA GLY A 47 10.85 20.42 2.31
C GLY A 47 10.64 19.99 3.76
N ASP A 48 9.46 19.46 4.12
CA ASP A 48 9.19 18.93 5.46
C ASP A 48 9.62 17.45 5.58
N ASP A 49 10.91 17.20 5.36
CA ASP A 49 11.48 15.86 5.36
C ASP A 49 11.41 15.19 6.74
N ALA A 50 11.44 16.00 7.82
CA ALA A 50 11.38 15.53 9.20
C ALA A 50 10.02 14.86 9.51
N ASN A 51 8.91 15.40 8.98
CA ASN A 51 7.59 14.85 9.21
C ASN A 51 7.10 13.89 8.12
N ALA A 52 7.75 13.87 6.95
CA ALA A 52 7.30 13.09 5.80
C ALA A 52 7.21 11.57 6.09
N VAL A 53 8.26 10.98 6.68
CA VAL A 53 8.30 9.56 7.05
C VAL A 53 7.33 9.21 8.18
N PRO A 54 7.34 9.87 9.35
CA PRO A 54 6.43 9.50 10.44
C PRO A 54 4.96 9.70 10.07
N THR A 55 4.63 10.70 9.26
CA THR A 55 3.26 10.92 8.78
C THR A 55 2.82 9.81 7.83
N ALA A 56 3.66 9.45 6.85
CA ALA A 56 3.37 8.34 5.95
C ALA A 56 3.24 7.00 6.69
N GLN A 57 4.04 6.76 7.74
CA GLN A 57 3.90 5.57 8.59
C GLN A 57 2.58 5.55 9.38
N HIS A 58 2.11 6.71 9.84
CA HIS A 58 0.85 6.83 10.57
C HIS A 58 -0.37 6.61 9.65
N VAL A 59 -0.32 7.13 8.43
CA VAL A 59 -1.39 6.95 7.42
C VAL A 59 -1.37 5.53 6.84
N GLY A 60 -0.17 4.96 6.69
CA GLY A 60 0.04 3.67 6.04
C GLY A 60 -0.33 2.46 6.91
N PRO A 61 -0.21 1.25 6.33
CA PRO A 61 -0.37 0.02 7.09
C PRO A 61 0.65 -0.13 8.23
N ASN A 62 0.25 -0.78 9.31
CA ASN A 62 1.15 -1.07 10.43
C ASN A 62 2.38 -1.86 9.97
N GLY A 63 3.57 -1.39 10.38
CA GLY A 63 4.84 -2.02 10.02
C GLY A 63 5.25 -1.81 8.57
N ALA A 64 4.63 -0.85 7.86
CA ALA A 64 5.06 -0.47 6.51
C ALA A 64 6.46 0.17 6.53
N VAL A 65 7.27 -0.20 5.54
CA VAL A 65 8.55 0.44 5.25
C VAL A 65 8.28 1.62 4.34
N VAL A 66 8.68 2.81 4.78
CA VAL A 66 8.55 4.06 4.02
C VAL A 66 9.93 4.52 3.59
N THR A 67 10.11 4.78 2.31
CA THR A 67 11.32 5.37 1.74
C THR A 67 10.95 6.63 0.98
N ILE A 68 11.65 7.72 1.25
CA ILE A 68 11.43 9.00 0.60
C ILE A 68 12.76 9.44 -0.01
N GLY A 69 12.71 9.92 -1.24
CA GLY A 69 13.85 10.45 -1.95
C GLY A 69 13.44 11.57 -2.89
N THR A 70 14.40 12.10 -3.61
CA THR A 70 14.20 13.15 -4.60
C THR A 70 14.68 12.68 -5.97
N ASP A 71 13.97 13.10 -7.01
CA ASP A 71 14.26 12.81 -8.40
C ASP A 71 14.10 14.12 -9.19
N GLY A 72 15.21 14.85 -9.34
CA GLY A 72 15.21 16.21 -9.87
C GLY A 72 14.31 17.15 -9.05
N ASP A 73 13.32 17.74 -9.72
CA ASP A 73 12.34 18.65 -9.13
C ASP A 73 11.15 17.92 -8.49
N PHE A 74 11.24 16.61 -8.28
CA PHE A 74 10.17 15.82 -7.68
C PHE A 74 10.62 15.16 -6.38
N ALA A 75 9.74 15.17 -5.38
CA ALA A 75 9.81 14.29 -4.23
C ALA A 75 9.11 12.97 -4.55
N VAL A 76 9.75 11.85 -4.21
CA VAL A 76 9.27 10.49 -4.48
C VAL A 76 9.16 9.75 -3.17
N ALA A 77 7.97 9.26 -2.85
CA ALA A 77 7.75 8.40 -1.68
C ALA A 77 7.30 7.01 -2.12
N THR A 78 7.88 5.99 -1.51
CA THR A 78 7.53 4.58 -1.71
C THR A 78 7.17 3.96 -0.36
N VAL A 79 6.01 3.32 -0.30
CA VAL A 79 5.51 2.64 0.90
C VAL A 79 5.30 1.17 0.58
N THR A 80 5.90 0.28 1.38
CA THR A 80 5.82 -1.17 1.21
C THR A 80 5.32 -1.82 2.48
N ALA A 81 4.34 -2.72 2.38
CA ALA A 81 3.76 -3.44 3.50
C ALA A 81 3.56 -4.92 3.16
N ARG A 82 3.79 -5.79 4.17
CA ARG A 82 3.55 -7.24 4.06
C ARG A 82 2.06 -7.55 4.11
N LEU A 83 1.61 -8.52 3.31
CA LEU A 83 0.23 -8.97 3.36
C LEU A 83 -0.01 -9.90 4.57
N PRO A 84 -1.01 -9.63 5.44
CA PRO A 84 -1.27 -10.46 6.61
C PRO A 84 -1.63 -11.92 6.25
N LEU A 85 -2.38 -12.10 5.16
CA LEU A 85 -2.86 -13.42 4.71
C LEU A 85 -1.86 -14.16 3.80
N LEU A 86 -0.88 -13.44 3.25
CA LEU A 86 0.10 -13.95 2.30
C LEU A 86 1.46 -13.37 2.66
N PRO A 87 2.12 -13.85 3.75
CA PRO A 87 3.33 -13.22 4.30
C PRO A 87 4.54 -13.31 3.37
N LEU A 88 4.45 -14.08 2.28
CA LEU A 88 5.46 -14.13 1.22
C LEU A 88 5.27 -13.02 0.16
N LEU A 89 4.20 -12.23 0.25
CA LEU A 89 3.88 -11.17 -0.69
C LEU A 89 3.88 -9.81 -0.01
N ASP A 90 4.51 -8.85 -0.69
CA ASP A 90 4.50 -7.44 -0.33
C ASP A 90 3.59 -6.66 -1.27
N ILE A 91 2.91 -5.65 -0.73
CA ILE A 91 2.26 -4.61 -1.49
C ILE A 91 3.09 -3.34 -1.37
N SER A 92 3.44 -2.76 -2.51
CA SER A 92 4.07 -1.46 -2.58
C SER A 92 3.22 -0.46 -3.34
N ALA A 93 3.39 0.81 -3.00
CA ALA A 93 2.87 1.93 -3.75
C ALA A 93 3.92 3.04 -3.82
N ARG A 94 3.96 3.75 -4.95
CA ARG A 94 4.86 4.88 -5.18
C ARG A 94 4.04 6.11 -5.54
N ALA A 95 4.37 7.24 -4.93
CA ALA A 95 3.79 8.54 -5.26
C ALA A 95 4.89 9.57 -5.51
N VAL A 96 4.56 10.56 -6.32
CA VAL A 96 5.48 11.61 -6.76
C VAL A 96 4.78 12.97 -6.63
N ALA A 97 5.49 13.98 -6.17
CA ALA A 97 5.01 15.35 -6.06
C ALA A 97 6.10 16.34 -6.49
N ALA A 98 5.74 17.36 -7.27
CA ALA A 98 6.69 18.42 -7.66
C ALA A 98 7.08 19.23 -6.42
N ARG A 99 8.38 19.52 -6.27
CA ARG A 99 8.92 20.32 -5.18
C ARG A 99 8.48 21.77 -5.34
N GLU A 100 8.17 22.40 -4.21
CA GLU A 100 7.91 23.84 -4.20
C GLU A 100 9.23 24.58 -4.52
N PRO A 101 9.20 25.59 -5.41
CA PRO A 101 10.39 26.39 -5.68
C PRO A 101 10.78 27.12 -4.39
N GLU A 102 12.06 27.03 -4.00
CA GLU A 102 12.57 27.79 -2.87
C GLU A 102 12.35 29.28 -3.19
N ALA A 103 11.54 29.96 -2.39
CA ALA A 103 11.34 31.40 -2.51
C ALA A 103 12.70 32.06 -2.22
N GLY A 104 13.42 32.41 -3.29
CA GLY A 104 14.71 33.11 -3.24
C GLY A 104 14.59 34.52 -2.68
#